data_AF-A0A265NC86-F1
#
_entry.id   AF-A0A265NC86-F1
#
_cell.length_a   1.000
_cell.length_b   1.000
_cell.length_c   1.000
_cell.angle_alpha   90.00
_cell.angle_beta   90.00
_cell.angle_gamma   90.00
#
_symmetry.space_group_name_H-M   'P 1'
#
loop_
_entity.id
_entity.type
_entity.pdbx_description
1 polymer ?
#
loop_
_entity_poly.entity_id
_entity_poly.type
_entity_poly.pdbx_seq_one_letter_code
_entity_poly.pdbx_strand_id
1 'polypeptide(L)'
;MISKRKEMFYLDATELIMDRDFEVMTNTTFADDIVERLYGVDNHRIDYGLIKILGLGVVKNKHFNALYIYDAAGDNLMSEMIRLRIYYQLSYPEYDDKELDCWIFGDVAGVNYVLRIMGSSGAWVISRLKGIFNEKKGRVVEFPVR
;
A
#
# COMPACT_ATOMS: atom_id res chain seq x y z
N MET A 1 22.01 -10.50 11.48
CA MET A 1 21.73 -9.08 11.18
C MET A 1 20.30 -8.99 10.68
N ILE A 2 19.38 -8.41 11.45
CA ILE A 2 18.01 -8.17 10.98
C ILE A 2 18.15 -7.04 9.95
N SER A 3 18.06 -7.38 8.66
CA SER A 3 18.04 -6.40 7.58
C SER A 3 16.93 -5.40 7.90
N LYS A 4 17.26 -4.11 8.01
CA LYS A 4 16.26 -3.04 8.05
C LYS A 4 15.38 -3.27 6.81
N ARG A 5 14.13 -3.71 7.00
CA ARG A 5 13.17 -3.92 5.90
C ARG A 5 13.07 -2.61 5.13
N LYS A 6 13.79 -2.52 4.02
CA LYS A 6 13.82 -1.34 3.17
C LYS A 6 12.57 -1.36 2.31
N GLU A 7 11.73 -0.37 2.56
CA GLU A 7 11.09 0.50 1.58
C GLU A 7 10.62 -0.18 0.30
N MET A 8 9.29 -0.19 0.15
CA MET A 8 8.60 -0.35 -1.12
C MET A 8 9.36 0.42 -2.22
N PHE A 9 9.84 -0.28 -3.24
CA PHE A 9 10.49 0.31 -4.41
C PHE A 9 9.51 0.35 -5.57
N TYR A 10 9.76 1.20 -6.57
CA TYR A 10 8.96 1.23 -7.77
C TYR A 10 9.81 1.06 -9.02
N LEU A 11 9.21 0.47 -10.05
CA LEU A 11 9.69 0.46 -11.42
C LEU A 11 8.90 1.48 -12.22
N ASP A 12 9.56 2.13 -13.18
CA ASP A 12 8.88 2.97 -14.16
C ASP A 12 8.09 2.07 -15.11
N ALA A 13 6.77 2.21 -15.09
CA ALA A 13 5.88 1.41 -15.94
C ALA A 13 5.90 1.88 -17.40
N THR A 14 6.27 3.14 -17.65
CA THR A 14 6.26 3.73 -19.00
C THR A 14 7.33 3.13 -19.92
N GLU A 15 8.34 2.49 -19.34
CA GLU A 15 9.39 1.76 -20.07
C GLU A 15 9.02 0.28 -20.35
N LEU A 16 7.87 -0.19 -19.88
CA LEU A 16 7.44 -1.58 -19.97
C LEU A 16 6.29 -1.75 -20.95
N ILE A 17 6.29 -2.87 -21.68
CA ILE A 17 5.24 -3.19 -22.66
C ILE A 17 4.35 -4.30 -22.09
N MET A 18 3.04 -4.03 -21.98
CA MET A 18 2.04 -5.04 -21.58
C MET A 18 2.08 -6.24 -22.55
N ASP A 19 1.86 -7.45 -22.02
CA ASP A 19 1.98 -8.75 -22.71
C ASP A 19 3.40 -9.16 -23.14
N ARG A 20 4.34 -8.23 -23.24
CA ARG A 20 5.75 -8.54 -23.49
C ARG A 20 6.54 -8.67 -22.20
N ASP A 21 6.46 -7.67 -21.33
CA ASP A 21 7.28 -7.54 -20.13
C ASP A 21 6.53 -7.95 -18.87
N PHE A 22 5.20 -7.76 -18.86
CA PHE A 22 4.34 -8.15 -17.76
C PHE A 22 2.97 -8.66 -18.21
N GLU A 23 2.26 -9.31 -17.29
CA GLU A 23 0.85 -9.71 -17.43
C GLU A 23 0.05 -9.21 -16.23
N VAL A 24 -1.18 -8.75 -16.45
CA VAL A 24 -2.08 -8.33 -15.37
C VAL A 24 -2.69 -9.58 -14.72
N MET A 25 -2.53 -9.69 -13.40
CA MET A 25 -2.95 -10.86 -12.62
C MET A 25 -4.32 -10.69 -11.97
N THR A 26 -4.80 -9.46 -11.84
CA THR A 26 -6.09 -9.11 -11.26
C THR A 26 -7.10 -8.76 -12.34
N ASN A 27 -8.39 -8.92 -12.05
CA ASN A 27 -9.45 -8.43 -12.92
C ASN A 27 -9.65 -6.92 -12.72
N THR A 28 -8.61 -6.15 -13.04
CA THR A 28 -8.52 -4.70 -12.92
C THR A 28 -8.01 -4.13 -14.23
N THR A 29 -8.50 -2.96 -14.60
CA THR A 29 -7.98 -2.27 -15.79
C THR A 29 -6.53 -1.88 -15.55
N PHE A 30 -5.68 -2.11 -16.55
CA PHE A 30 -4.34 -1.54 -16.65
C PHE A 30 -4.38 -0.58 -17.85
N ALA A 31 -4.13 0.70 -17.61
CA ALA A 31 -4.13 1.72 -18.64
C ALA A 31 -2.71 2.27 -18.76
N ASP A 32 -2.05 1.98 -19.88
CA ASP A 32 -0.63 2.29 -20.12
C ASP A 32 -0.32 3.79 -20.01
N ASP A 33 -1.32 4.65 -20.21
CA ASP A 33 -1.23 6.12 -20.11
C ASP A 33 -1.52 6.68 -18.72
N ILE A 34 -1.97 5.82 -17.79
CA ILE A 34 -2.36 6.20 -16.42
C ILE A 34 -1.43 5.56 -15.39
N VAL A 35 -1.00 4.32 -15.63
CA VAL A 35 -0.11 3.60 -14.71
C VAL A 35 1.33 3.96 -15.00
N GLU A 36 1.89 4.87 -14.22
CA GLU A 36 3.31 5.29 -14.34
C GLU A 36 4.26 4.42 -13.50
N ARG A 37 3.77 3.71 -12.49
CA ARG A 37 4.60 3.03 -11.48
C ARG A 37 4.10 1.65 -11.10
N LEU A 38 5.06 0.72 -11.01
CA LEU A 38 4.84 -0.64 -10.48
C LEU A 38 5.61 -0.81 -9.18
N TYR A 39 4.91 -1.08 -8.08
CA TYR A 39 5.48 -1.16 -6.74
C TYR A 39 5.84 -2.59 -6.38
N GLY A 40 7.12 -2.81 -6.10
CA GLY A 40 7.65 -4.07 -5.60
C GLY A 40 7.45 -4.18 -4.09
N VAL A 41 6.96 -5.33 -3.64
CA VAL A 41 6.85 -5.66 -2.21
C VAL A 41 7.76 -6.86 -1.94
N ASP A 42 9.00 -6.58 -1.52
CA ASP A 42 10.03 -7.60 -1.31
C ASP A 42 9.60 -8.67 -0.31
N ASN A 43 9.77 -9.96 -0.65
CA ASN A 43 9.62 -11.11 0.26
C ASN A 43 8.24 -11.34 0.90
N HIS A 44 7.15 -10.87 0.27
CA HIS A 44 5.83 -11.08 0.85
C HIS A 44 4.80 -11.65 -0.12
N ARG A 45 3.87 -12.45 0.43
CA ARG A 45 2.69 -12.90 -0.30
C ARG A 45 1.72 -11.73 -0.47
N ILE A 46 1.26 -11.53 -1.70
CA ILE A 46 0.27 -10.51 -2.00
C ILE A 46 -1.10 -10.94 -1.43
N ASP A 47 -1.68 -10.09 -0.59
CA ASP A 47 -3.08 -10.22 -0.16
C ASP A 47 -4.02 -9.66 -1.23
N TYR A 48 -4.53 -10.53 -2.10
CA TYR A 48 -5.47 -10.17 -3.16
C TYR A 48 -6.80 -9.61 -2.64
N GLY A 49 -7.20 -9.94 -1.41
CA GLY A 49 -8.39 -9.37 -0.78
C GLY A 49 -8.18 -7.88 -0.51
N LEU A 50 -7.03 -7.53 0.09
CA LEU A 50 -6.65 -6.13 0.31
C LEU A 50 -6.43 -5.38 -1.00
N ILE A 51 -5.79 -5.99 -2.00
CA ILE A 51 -5.61 -5.39 -3.33
C ILE A 51 -6.95 -4.93 -3.89
N LYS A 52 -7.96 -5.81 -3.88
CA LYS A 52 -9.31 -5.49 -4.35
C LYS A 52 -9.98 -4.40 -3.51
N ILE A 53 -9.88 -4.46 -2.18
CA ILE A 53 -10.50 -3.48 -1.28
C ILE A 53 -9.95 -2.07 -1.52
N LEU A 54 -8.65 -1.97 -1.81
CA LEU A 54 -7.95 -0.70 -1.96
C LEU A 54 -7.98 -0.15 -3.39
N GLY A 55 -8.59 -0.86 -4.34
CA GLY A 55 -8.61 -0.44 -5.75
C GLY A 55 -7.24 -0.56 -6.41
N LEU A 56 -6.39 -1.46 -5.92
CA LEU A 56 -5.08 -1.75 -6.49
C LEU A 56 -5.19 -2.89 -7.50
N GLY A 57 -4.22 -3.00 -8.39
CA GLY A 57 -4.04 -4.14 -9.27
C GLY A 57 -2.68 -4.80 -9.06
N VAL A 58 -2.52 -5.99 -9.62
CA VAL A 58 -1.25 -6.74 -9.57
C VAL A 58 -0.84 -7.09 -10.98
N VAL A 59 0.43 -6.87 -11.30
CA VAL A 59 1.07 -7.39 -12.51
C VAL A 59 2.17 -8.37 -12.14
N LYS A 60 2.46 -9.29 -13.05
CA LYS A 60 3.57 -10.22 -12.95
C LYS A 60 4.56 -9.94 -14.07
N ASN A 61 5.80 -9.64 -13.68
CA ASN A 61 6.90 -9.51 -14.62
C ASN A 61 7.29 -10.89 -15.17
N LYS A 62 7.37 -11.00 -16.51
CA LYS A 62 7.63 -12.26 -17.20
C LYS A 62 9.10 -12.68 -17.16
N HIS A 63 10.03 -11.74 -16.99
CA HIS A 63 11.47 -11.98 -17.04
C HIS A 63 12.02 -12.54 -15.71
N PHE A 64 11.54 -12.00 -14.59
CA PHE A 64 12.05 -12.36 -13.25
C PHE A 64 11.01 -13.07 -12.37
N ASN A 65 9.81 -13.35 -12.91
CA ASN A 65 8.71 -14.01 -12.19
C ASN A 65 8.34 -13.30 -10.87
N ALA A 66 8.49 -11.97 -10.85
CA ALA A 66 8.20 -11.11 -9.72
C ALA A 66 6.83 -10.45 -9.85
N LEU A 67 6.15 -10.22 -8.72
CA LEU A 67 4.85 -9.56 -8.68
C LEU A 67 5.00 -8.11 -8.23
N TYR A 68 4.25 -7.23 -8.88
CA TYR A 68 4.22 -5.80 -8.58
C TYR A 68 2.78 -5.32 -8.43
N ILE A 69 2.58 -4.29 -7.63
CA ILE A 69 1.30 -3.65 -7.37
C ILE A 69 1.23 -2.34 -8.15
N TYR A 70 0.07 -1.98 -8.67
CA TYR A 70 -0.16 -0.69 -9.31
C TYR A 70 -1.49 -0.09 -8.85
N ASP A 71 -1.67 1.23 -9.00
CA ASP A 71 -2.96 1.87 -8.71
C ASP A 71 -3.92 1.65 -9.89
N ALA A 72 -4.91 0.78 -9.69
CA ALA A 72 -5.93 0.51 -10.70
C ALA A 72 -7.11 1.48 -10.63
N ALA A 73 -7.21 2.29 -9.56
CA ALA A 73 -8.23 3.31 -9.44
C ALA A 73 -7.99 4.48 -10.40
N GLY A 74 -6.74 4.69 -10.85
CA GLY A 74 -6.37 5.73 -11.81
C GLY A 74 -6.58 7.14 -11.28
N ASP A 75 -6.35 7.35 -9.99
CA ASP A 75 -6.46 8.67 -9.36
C ASP A 75 -5.15 9.47 -9.49
N ASN A 76 -5.02 10.55 -8.71
CA ASN A 76 -3.76 11.28 -8.58
C ASN A 76 -2.74 10.52 -7.71
N LEU A 77 -1.48 10.93 -7.85
CA LEU A 77 -0.32 10.36 -7.15
C LEU A 77 -0.44 10.28 -5.62
N MET A 78 -1.15 11.22 -5.00
CA MET A 78 -1.36 11.21 -3.55
C MET A 78 -2.29 10.06 -3.14
N SER A 79 -3.38 9.84 -3.88
CA SER A 79 -4.30 8.73 -3.63
C SER A 79 -3.59 7.38 -3.81
N GLU A 80 -2.80 7.24 -4.86
CA GLU A 80 -1.95 6.07 -5.13
C GLU A 80 -1.01 5.79 -3.95
N MET A 81 -0.23 6.79 -3.52
CA MET A 81 0.72 6.63 -2.42
C MET A 81 0.00 6.24 -1.12
N ILE A 82 -1.15 6.86 -0.81
CA ILE A 82 -1.93 6.53 0.39
C ILE A 82 -2.47 5.10 0.31
N ARG A 83 -3.01 4.63 -0.83
CA ARG A 83 -3.46 3.25 -1.01
C ARG A 83 -2.35 2.25 -0.74
N LEU A 84 -1.16 2.50 -1.27
CA LEU A 84 -0.01 1.61 -1.12
C LEU A 84 0.51 1.58 0.33
N ARG A 85 0.60 2.74 0.99
CA ARG A 85 0.98 2.80 2.41
C ARG A 85 -0.05 2.08 3.30
N ILE A 86 -1.34 2.25 3.01
CA ILE A 86 -2.42 1.53 3.69
C ILE A 86 -2.28 0.02 3.44
N TYR A 87 -2.08 -0.39 2.20
CA TYR A 87 -1.86 -1.81 1.84
C TYR A 87 -0.72 -2.40 2.66
N TYR A 88 0.41 -1.71 2.69
CA TYR A 88 1.61 -2.18 3.38
C TYR A 88 1.37 -2.26 4.90
N GLN A 89 0.76 -1.23 5.50
CA GLN A 89 0.46 -1.21 6.93
C GLN A 89 -0.55 -2.29 7.34
N LEU A 90 -1.56 -2.59 6.51
CA LEU A 90 -2.54 -3.64 6.76
C LEU A 90 -1.95 -5.04 6.56
N SER A 91 -1.08 -5.21 5.56
CA SER A 91 -0.42 -6.49 5.26
C SER A 91 0.67 -6.83 6.27
N TYR A 92 1.31 -5.82 6.85
CA TYR A 92 2.39 -5.97 7.86
C TYR A 92 2.09 -5.11 9.08
N PRO A 93 1.19 -5.54 9.98
CA PRO A 93 0.83 -4.80 11.17
C PRO A 93 2.03 -4.45 12.07
N GLU A 94 3.13 -5.21 12.01
CA GLU A 94 4.37 -4.95 12.75
C GLU A 94 5.18 -3.76 12.22
N TYR A 95 5.02 -3.40 10.94
CA TYR A 95 5.61 -2.18 10.39
C TYR A 95 4.89 -0.98 11.02
N ASP A 96 5.61 0.05 11.45
CA ASP A 96 5.03 1.20 12.15
C ASP A 96 5.15 2.47 11.30
N ASP A 97 4.20 2.67 10.40
CA ASP A 97 4.11 3.88 9.59
C ASP A 97 3.53 5.05 10.41
N LYS A 98 4.38 5.66 11.23
CA LYS A 98 3.99 6.78 12.11
C LYS A 98 3.52 8.00 11.33
N GLU A 99 4.10 8.24 10.16
CA GLU A 99 3.67 9.34 9.30
C GLU A 99 2.27 9.09 8.76
N LEU A 100 1.94 7.87 8.34
CA LEU A 100 0.59 7.51 7.93
C LEU A 100 -0.40 7.61 9.10
N ASP A 101 -0.02 7.16 10.30
CA ASP A 101 -0.84 7.32 11.52
C ASP A 101 -1.13 8.80 11.79
N CYS A 102 -0.09 9.64 11.86
CA CYS A 102 -0.24 11.07 12.07
C CYS A 102 -1.06 11.74 10.96
N TRP A 103 -0.87 11.34 9.71
CA TRP A 103 -1.57 11.94 8.57
C TRP A 103 -3.05 11.56 8.56
N ILE A 104 -3.41 10.30 8.83
CA ILE A 104 -4.80 9.84 8.84
C ILE A 104 -5.51 10.31 10.11
N PHE A 105 -4.91 10.13 11.28
CA PHE A 105 -5.56 10.28 12.59
C PHE A 105 -5.19 11.55 13.35
N GLY A 106 -4.26 12.36 12.84
CA GLY A 106 -3.92 13.65 13.43
C GLY A 106 -5.00 14.71 13.24
N ASP A 107 -5.84 14.59 12.20
CA ASP A 107 -6.96 15.48 11.93
C ASP A 107 -8.11 14.77 11.17
N VAL A 108 -9.32 15.32 11.29
CA VAL A 108 -10.55 14.86 10.61
C VAL A 108 -10.40 14.86 9.09
N ALA A 109 -9.59 15.76 8.51
CA ALA A 109 -9.35 15.80 7.08
C ALA A 109 -8.71 14.51 6.55
N GLY A 110 -7.79 13.90 7.30
CA GLY A 110 -7.13 12.64 6.92
C GLY A 110 -8.10 11.47 6.86
N VAL A 111 -8.91 11.30 7.91
CA VAL A 111 -10.01 10.32 7.97
C VAL A 111 -10.97 10.51 6.78
N ASN A 112 -11.44 11.74 6.54
CA ASN A 112 -12.35 12.04 5.44
C ASN A 112 -11.74 11.76 4.07
N TYR A 113 -10.44 12.01 3.90
CA TYR A 113 -9.74 11.69 2.67
C TYR A 113 -9.73 10.18 2.41
N VAL A 114 -9.40 9.37 3.42
CA VAL A 114 -9.42 7.91 3.30
C VAL A 114 -10.84 7.39 2.99
N LEU A 115 -11.86 7.92 3.67
CA LEU A 115 -13.26 7.58 3.37
C LEU A 115 -13.62 7.88 1.91
N ARG A 116 -13.15 9.02 1.39
CA ARG A 116 -13.43 9.43 0.01
C ARG A 116 -12.76 8.50 -1.01
N ILE A 117 -11.46 8.22 -0.88
CA ILE A 117 -10.71 7.44 -1.88
C ILE A 117 -11.01 5.93 -1.82
N MET A 118 -11.54 5.43 -0.69
CA MET A 118 -11.88 4.02 -0.48
C MET A 118 -13.37 3.72 -0.66
N GLY A 119 -14.21 4.74 -0.81
CA GLY A 119 -15.66 4.60 -0.94
C GLY A 119 -16.29 3.79 0.19
N SER A 120 -17.08 2.77 -0.18
CA SER A 120 -17.80 1.91 0.78
C SER A 120 -16.88 1.13 1.72
N SER A 121 -15.63 0.88 1.33
CA SER A 121 -14.64 0.16 2.15
C SER A 121 -13.93 1.06 3.17
N GLY A 122 -14.07 2.39 3.06
CA GLY A 122 -13.27 3.33 3.85
C GLY A 122 -13.43 3.17 5.35
N ALA A 123 -14.66 2.97 5.84
CA ALA A 123 -14.91 2.79 7.27
C ALA A 123 -14.22 1.55 7.83
N TRP A 124 -14.21 0.46 7.06
CA TRP A 124 -13.51 -0.78 7.43
C TRP A 124 -11.99 -0.58 7.46
N VAL A 125 -11.43 0.08 6.44
CA VAL A 125 -9.99 0.39 6.35
C VAL A 125 -9.55 1.22 7.55
N ILE A 126 -10.28 2.28 7.87
CA ILE A 126 -9.96 3.18 9.00
C ILE A 126 -10.04 2.42 10.33
N SER A 127 -11.07 1.59 10.52
CA SER A 127 -11.21 0.77 11.73
C SER A 127 -10.03 -0.18 11.92
N ARG A 128 -9.59 -0.86 10.84
CA ARG A 128 -8.44 -1.77 10.90
C ARG A 128 -7.13 -1.04 11.17
N LEU A 129 -6.87 0.07 10.48
CA LEU A 129 -5.67 0.89 10.72
C LEU A 129 -5.63 1.42 12.15
N LYS A 130 -6.76 1.92 12.67
CA LYS A 130 -6.86 2.41 14.04
C LYS A 130 -6.55 1.31 15.06
N GLY A 131 -7.03 0.09 14.83
CA GLY A 131 -6.69 -1.08 15.65
C GLY A 131 -5.18 -1.33 15.68
N ILE A 132 -4.57 -1.40 14.50
CA ILE A 132 -3.12 -1.63 14.35
C ILE A 132 -2.29 -0.56 15.06
N PHE A 133 -2.59 0.73 14.88
CA PHE A 133 -1.83 1.80 15.50
C PHE A 133 -2.05 1.89 17.02
N ASN A 134 -3.27 1.63 17.49
CA ASN A 134 -3.56 1.62 18.93
C ASN A 134 -2.83 0.49 19.67
N GLU A 135 -2.68 -0.69 19.06
CA GLU A 135 -1.92 -1.80 19.66
C GLU A 135 -0.42 -1.47 19.85
N LYS A 136 0.09 -0.46 19.14
CA LYS A 136 1.47 0.02 19.23
C LYS A 136 1.63 1.18 20.22
N LYS A 137 0.62 2.05 20.31
CA LYS A 137 0.58 3.18 21.26
C LYS A 137 0.53 2.64 22.69
N GLY A 138 1.68 2.68 23.38
CA GLY A 138 1.82 2.18 24.76
C GLY A 138 2.98 1.22 24.97
N ARG A 139 3.63 0.72 23.92
CA ARG A 139 4.93 0.02 24.02
C ARG A 139 6.08 1.02 24.14
N VAL A 140 5.97 1.96 25.07
CA VAL A 140 7.09 2.81 25.45
C VAL A 140 7.94 1.95 26.37
N VAL A 141 9.15 1.59 25.94
CA VAL A 141 10.14 0.99 26.84
C VAL A 141 10.37 2.00 27.94
N GLU A 142 9.98 1.68 29.18
CA GLU A 142 10.36 2.49 30.33
C GLU A 142 11.87 2.60 30.34
N PHE A 143 12.40 3.81 30.13
CA PHE A 143 13.81 4.06 30.37
C PHE A 143 14.03 3.91 31.88
N PRO A 144 14.91 3.02 32.35
CA PRO A 144 15.24 2.97 33.76
C PRO A 144 15.86 4.32 34.13
N VAL A 145 15.14 5.09 34.93
CA VAL A 145 15.66 6.28 35.57
C VAL A 145 16.80 5.80 36.47
N ARG A 146 18.04 6.21 36.15
CA ARG A 146 19.18 6.03 37.05
C ARG A 146 19.24 7.16 38.04
#